data_AF-A0A556C944-F1
#
_entry.id   AF-A0A556C944-F1
#
_cell.length_a   1.000
_cell.length_b   1.000
_cell.length_c   1.000
_cell.angle_alpha   90.00
_cell.angle_beta   90.00
_cell.angle_gamma   90.00
#
_symmetry.space_group_name_H-M   'P 1'
#
loop_
_entity.id
_entity.type
_entity.pdbx_description
1 polymer ?
#
loop_
_entity_poly.entity_id
_entity_poly.type
_entity_poly.pdbx_seq_one_letter_code
_entity_poly.pdbx_strand_id
1 'polypeptide(L)'
;MTESGNLASARNEALEVRRLYEILEQRFNGETWSLHELMLGLSNDVGYIGRLILAHDGTWGIDGDSEAELKHKLAETLWWVFVLAERLDIDIDQAFTDTMANIRTGLSGTIARTEPVNPSH
;
A
#
# COMPACT_ATOMS: atom_id res chain seq x y z
N MET A 1 -6.13 -19.13 17.03
CA MET A 1 -7.09 -18.11 16.57
C MET A 1 -6.26 -16.92 16.12
N THR A 2 -5.85 -16.91 14.84
CA THR A 2 -5.13 -15.78 14.27
C THR A 2 -6.12 -14.66 14.04
N GLU A 3 -6.00 -13.55 14.76
CA GLU A 3 -6.63 -12.29 14.39
C GLU A 3 -6.07 -11.90 13.02
N SER A 4 -6.75 -12.28 11.95
CA SER A 4 -6.46 -11.75 10.62
C SER A 4 -6.77 -10.25 10.67
N GLY A 5 -5.73 -9.46 10.41
CA GLY A 5 -5.76 -8.00 10.41
C GLY A 5 -6.90 -7.49 9.54
N ASN A 6 -7.93 -6.96 10.20
CA ASN A 6 -9.09 -6.41 9.53
C ASN A 6 -8.74 -5.03 8.98
N LEU A 7 -8.53 -4.93 7.66
CA LEU A 7 -8.29 -3.66 6.97
C LEU A 7 -9.59 -2.85 6.78
N ALA A 8 -10.76 -3.41 7.10
CA ALA A 8 -12.05 -2.80 6.78
C ALA A 8 -12.22 -1.39 7.34
N SER A 9 -11.72 -1.08 8.55
CA SER A 9 -11.84 0.28 9.09
C SER A 9 -11.08 1.29 8.23
N ALA A 10 -9.82 0.99 7.90
CA ALA A 10 -8.98 1.86 7.08
C ALA A 10 -9.50 1.93 5.63
N ARG A 11 -9.98 0.79 5.08
CA ARG A 11 -10.61 0.75 3.76
C ARG A 11 -11.86 1.61 3.72
N ASN A 12 -12.75 1.51 4.71
CA ASN A 12 -13.98 2.30 4.73
C ASN A 12 -13.69 3.80 4.79
N GLU A 13 -12.75 4.23 5.64
CA GLU A 13 -12.29 5.62 5.70
C GLU A 13 -11.69 6.09 4.36
N ALA A 14 -10.85 5.25 3.73
CA ALA A 14 -10.29 5.53 2.42
C ALA A 14 -11.36 5.73 1.33
N LEU A 15 -12.40 4.89 1.33
CA LEU A 15 -13.49 4.98 0.36
C LEU A 15 -14.41 6.17 0.62
N GLU A 16 -14.57 6.61 1.87
CA GLU A 16 -15.26 7.86 2.18
C GLU A 16 -14.52 9.07 1.60
N VAL A 17 -13.19 9.11 1.77
CA VAL A 17 -12.34 10.15 1.15
C VAL A 17 -12.44 10.10 -0.38
N ARG A 18 -12.43 8.90 -0.99
CA ARG A 18 -12.56 8.75 -2.44
C ARG A 18 -13.87 9.33 -2.98
N ARG A 19 -14.99 9.13 -2.28
CA ARG A 19 -16.28 9.71 -2.67
C ARG A 19 -16.25 11.24 -2.67
N LEU A 20 -15.49 11.86 -1.75
CA LEU A 20 -15.30 13.32 -1.75
C LEU A 20 -14.52 13.78 -2.99
N TYR A 21 -13.46 13.07 -3.37
CA TYR A 21 -12.73 13.35 -4.61
C TYR A 21 -13.62 13.20 -5.85
N GLU A 22 -14.43 12.15 -5.93
CA GLU A 22 -15.34 11.93 -7.07
C GLU A 22 -16.35 13.07 -7.23
N ILE A 23 -16.86 13.64 -6.13
CA ILE A 23 -17.71 14.83 -6.17
C ILE A 23 -16.96 16.02 -6.78
N LEU A 24 -15.69 16.23 -6.42
CA LEU A 24 -14.88 17.32 -6.94
C LEU A 24 -14.50 17.09 -8.41
N GLU A 25 -14.07 15.88 -8.77
CA GLU A 25 -13.77 15.47 -10.14
C GLU A 25 -14.98 15.71 -11.05
N GLN A 26 -16.18 15.29 -10.63
CA GLN A 26 -17.40 15.53 -11.40
C GLN A 26 -17.71 17.03 -11.58
N ARG A 27 -17.43 17.88 -10.58
CA ARG A 27 -17.67 19.33 -10.64
C ARG A 27 -16.67 20.07 -11.52
N PHE A 28 -15.39 19.69 -11.45
CA PHE A 28 -14.31 20.40 -12.13
C PHE A 28 -13.99 19.83 -13.51
N ASN A 29 -14.08 18.52 -13.66
CA ASN A 29 -13.67 17.81 -14.88
C ASN A 29 -14.86 17.28 -15.68
N GLY A 30 -16.06 17.21 -15.08
CA GLY A 30 -17.25 16.66 -15.72
C GLY A 30 -17.32 15.13 -15.72
N GLU A 31 -16.30 14.46 -15.19
CA GLU A 31 -16.21 13.01 -15.02
C GLU A 31 -15.30 12.65 -13.85
N THR A 32 -15.49 11.47 -13.27
CA THR A 32 -14.57 10.90 -12.29
C THR A 32 -13.32 10.35 -12.97
N TRP A 33 -12.20 10.34 -12.28
CA TRP A 33 -10.96 9.74 -12.78
C TRP A 33 -11.16 8.29 -13.21
N SER A 34 -10.59 7.97 -14.37
CA SER A 34 -10.48 6.64 -14.93
C SER A 34 -9.54 5.76 -14.11
N LEU A 35 -9.62 4.43 -14.30
CA LEU A 35 -8.68 3.48 -13.68
C LEU A 35 -7.22 3.81 -14.00
N HIS A 36 -6.92 4.34 -15.19
CA HIS A 36 -5.56 4.70 -15.58
C HIS A 36 -5.08 5.95 -14.83
N GLU A 37 -5.93 6.96 -14.66
CA GLU A 37 -5.59 8.16 -13.88
C GLU A 37 -5.36 7.84 -12.40
N LEU A 38 -6.18 6.94 -11.83
CA LEU A 38 -5.95 6.42 -10.46
C LEU A 38 -4.60 5.70 -10.35
N MET A 39 -4.26 4.85 -11.32
CA MET A 39 -2.98 4.15 -11.36
C MET A 39 -1.80 5.11 -11.56
N LEU A 40 -1.97 6.19 -12.31
CA LEU A 40 -0.98 7.25 -12.45
C LEU A 40 -0.75 7.99 -11.12
N GLY A 41 -1.81 8.27 -10.36
CA GLY A 41 -1.73 8.81 -9.00
C GLY A 41 -0.89 7.92 -8.08
N LEU A 42 -1.21 6.62 -8.02
CA LEU A 42 -0.42 5.64 -7.28
C LEU A 42 1.05 5.62 -7.70
N SER A 43 1.31 5.58 -9.01
CA SER A 43 2.68 5.50 -9.56
C SER A 43 3.51 6.73 -9.19
N ASN A 44 2.89 7.91 -9.20
CA ASN A 44 3.53 9.16 -8.79
C ASN A 44 3.96 9.09 -7.32
N ASP A 45 3.07 8.67 -6.42
CA ASP A 45 3.38 8.64 -4.99
C ASP A 45 4.42 7.58 -4.64
N VAL A 46 4.38 6.39 -5.29
CA VAL A 46 5.44 5.38 -5.16
C VAL A 46 6.80 5.91 -5.61
N GLY A 47 6.84 6.61 -6.75
CA GLY A 47 8.07 7.24 -7.23
C GLY A 47 8.59 8.32 -6.27
N TYR A 48 7.68 9.07 -5.64
CA TYR A 48 8.04 10.10 -4.69
C TYR A 48 8.54 9.53 -3.36
N ILE A 49 7.94 8.46 -2.85
CA ILE A 49 8.45 7.68 -1.71
C ILE A 49 9.91 7.28 -1.93
N GLY A 50 10.26 6.82 -3.13
CA GLY A 50 11.65 6.49 -3.47
C GLY A 50 12.61 7.65 -3.25
N ARG A 51 12.23 8.88 -3.63
CA ARG A 51 13.05 10.08 -3.40
C ARG A 51 13.11 10.46 -1.92
N LEU A 52 11.99 10.31 -1.21
CA LEU A 52 11.91 10.59 0.23
C LEU A 52 12.77 9.63 1.05
N ILE A 53 12.90 8.37 0.63
CA ILE A 53 13.84 7.41 1.23
C ILE A 53 15.29 7.85 1.01
N LEU A 54 15.65 8.30 -0.19
CA LEU A 54 17.00 8.84 -0.45
C LEU A 54 17.30 10.06 0.44
N ALA A 55 16.31 10.90 0.67
CA ALA A 55 16.41 12.05 1.58
C ALA A 55 16.52 11.62 3.04
N HIS A 56 15.74 10.63 3.48
CA HIS A 56 15.85 10.03 4.81
C HIS A 56 17.26 9.48 5.06
N ASP A 57 17.86 8.85 4.05
CA ASP A 57 19.22 8.30 4.13
C ASP A 57 20.32 9.37 3.93
N GLY A 58 19.94 10.63 3.73
CA GLY A 58 20.87 11.76 3.58
C GLY A 58 21.63 11.78 2.24
N THR A 59 21.20 11.00 1.26
CA THR A 59 21.87 10.85 -0.06
C THR A 59 21.29 11.77 -1.14
N TRP A 60 20.16 12.40 -0.86
CA TRP A 60 19.48 13.32 -1.77
C TRP A 60 18.92 14.51 -0.99
N GLY A 61 19.10 15.73 -1.53
CA GLY A 61 18.52 16.94 -0.96
C GLY A 61 17.06 17.11 -1.37
N ILE A 62 16.17 17.27 -0.41
CA ILE A 62 14.79 17.70 -0.64
C ILE A 62 14.46 18.86 0.29
N ASP A 63 13.65 19.79 -0.20
CA ASP A 63 13.16 20.90 0.61
C ASP A 63 12.06 20.40 1.56
N GLY A 64 11.99 20.99 2.76
CA GLY A 64 10.94 20.72 3.73
C GLY A 64 11.22 19.53 4.67
N ASP A 65 10.16 19.03 5.31
CA ASP A 65 10.21 17.92 6.26
C ASP A 65 9.99 16.58 5.53
N SER A 66 11.10 15.95 5.13
CA SER A 66 11.07 14.69 4.38
C SER A 66 10.46 13.52 5.16
N GLU A 67 10.55 13.53 6.50
CA GLU A 67 9.98 12.46 7.33
C GLU A 67 8.45 12.57 7.38
N ALA A 68 7.93 13.79 7.57
CA ALA A 68 6.50 14.04 7.54
C ALA A 68 5.90 13.69 6.17
N GLU A 69 6.56 14.12 5.08
CA GLU A 69 6.15 13.80 3.71
C GLU A 69 6.19 12.29 3.44
N LEU A 70 7.20 11.57 3.95
CA LEU A 70 7.29 10.11 3.79
C LEU A 70 6.12 9.40 4.49
N LYS A 71 5.79 9.79 5.72
CA LYS A 71 4.63 9.25 6.44
C LYS A 71 3.33 9.47 5.68
N HIS A 72 3.14 10.70 5.17
CA HIS A 72 1.98 11.06 4.37
C HIS A 72 1.89 10.18 3.12
N LYS A 73 2.96 10.08 2.34
CA LYS A 73 2.94 9.38 1.05
C LYS A 73 2.80 7.87 1.18
N LEU A 74 3.33 7.27 2.25
CA LEU A 74 3.07 5.87 2.57
C LEU A 74 1.57 5.63 2.85
N ALA A 75 0.92 6.51 3.60
CA ALA A 75 -0.52 6.41 3.87
C ALA A 75 -1.36 6.64 2.60
N GLU A 76 -1.01 7.63 1.79
CA GLU A 76 -1.71 7.94 0.54
C GLU A 76 -1.54 6.82 -0.50
N THR A 77 -0.37 6.18 -0.55
CA THR A 77 -0.14 4.97 -1.35
C THR A 77 -1.08 3.83 -0.95
N LEU A 78 -1.30 3.63 0.36
CA LEU A 78 -2.27 2.64 0.83
C LEU A 78 -3.71 3.02 0.45
N TRP A 79 -4.05 4.32 0.52
CA TRP A 79 -5.35 4.83 0.05
C TRP A 79 -5.59 4.51 -1.43
N TRP A 80 -4.61 4.75 -2.31
CA TRP A 80 -4.71 4.37 -3.72
C TRP A 80 -4.96 2.88 -3.94
N VAL A 81 -4.32 2.01 -3.15
CA VAL A 81 -4.54 0.56 -3.23
C VAL A 81 -5.98 0.20 -2.87
N PHE A 82 -6.55 0.79 -1.82
CA PHE A 82 -7.96 0.58 -1.47
C PHE A 82 -8.91 1.06 -2.57
N VAL A 83 -8.65 2.24 -3.14
CA VAL A 83 -9.46 2.81 -4.23
C VAL A 83 -9.42 1.94 -5.47
N LEU A 84 -8.22 1.50 -5.89
CA LEU A 84 -8.08 0.63 -7.06
C LEU A 84 -8.75 -0.73 -6.85
N ALA A 85 -8.64 -1.31 -5.65
CA ALA A 85 -9.30 -2.56 -5.32
C ALA A 85 -10.82 -2.45 -5.44
N GLU A 86 -11.43 -1.40 -4.87
CA GLU A 86 -12.87 -1.12 -4.99
C GLU A 86 -13.28 -0.96 -6.47
N ARG A 87 -12.52 -0.19 -7.24
CA ARG A 87 -12.83 0.08 -8.66
C ARG A 87 -12.66 -1.16 -9.56
N LEU A 88 -11.97 -2.18 -9.08
CA LEU A 88 -11.73 -3.45 -9.78
C LEU A 88 -12.55 -4.62 -9.20
N ASP A 89 -13.42 -4.36 -8.23
CA ASP A 89 -14.21 -5.40 -7.52
C ASP A 89 -13.32 -6.48 -6.87
N ILE A 90 -12.23 -6.04 -6.23
CA ILE A 90 -11.28 -6.91 -5.53
C ILE A 90 -11.50 -6.81 -4.02
N ASP A 91 -11.79 -7.94 -3.37
CA ASP A 91 -11.72 -8.06 -1.92
C ASP A 91 -10.26 -8.04 -1.47
N ILE A 92 -9.76 -6.84 -1.19
CA ILE A 92 -8.37 -6.61 -0.81
C ILE A 92 -8.01 -7.21 0.55
N ASP A 93 -8.98 -7.34 1.47
CA ASP A 93 -8.73 -7.91 2.80
C ASP A 93 -8.46 -9.41 2.68
N GLN A 94 -9.31 -10.10 1.89
CA GLN A 94 -9.13 -11.50 1.59
C GLN A 94 -7.85 -11.73 0.77
N ALA A 95 -7.64 -10.93 -0.29
CA ALA A 95 -6.45 -11.03 -1.13
C ALA A 95 -5.15 -10.83 -0.32
N PHE A 96 -5.11 -9.86 0.58
CA PHE A 96 -3.96 -9.64 1.47
C PHE A 96 -3.75 -10.83 2.41
N THR A 97 -4.82 -11.30 3.06
CA THR A 97 -4.77 -12.42 4.01
C THR A 97 -4.22 -13.68 3.35
N ASP A 98 -4.75 -14.05 2.19
CA ASP A 98 -4.33 -15.24 1.45
C ASP A 98 -2.89 -15.11 0.95
N THR A 99 -2.53 -13.95 0.40
CA THR A 99 -1.17 -13.70 -0.08
C THR A 99 -0.16 -13.82 1.07
N MET A 100 -0.43 -13.22 2.23
CA MET A 100 0.47 -13.28 3.39
C MET A 100 0.55 -14.69 3.98
N ALA A 101 -0.55 -15.44 4.00
CA ALA A 101 -0.56 -16.84 4.43
C ALA A 101 0.30 -17.73 3.53
N ASN A 102 0.19 -17.54 2.21
CA ASN A 102 0.99 -18.27 1.21
C ASN A 102 2.49 -17.95 1.34
N ILE A 103 2.84 -16.67 1.43
CA ILE A 103 4.24 -16.24 1.63
C ILE A 103 4.79 -16.82 2.93
N ARG A 104 4.05 -16.69 4.05
CA ARG A 104 4.47 -17.24 5.34
C ARG A 104 4.74 -18.74 5.26
N THR A 105 3.83 -19.49 4.64
CA THR A 105 3.97 -20.95 4.49
C THR A 105 5.22 -21.31 3.69
N GLY A 106 5.47 -20.64 2.55
CA GLY A 106 6.66 -20.86 1.74
C GLY A 106 7.97 -20.53 2.46
N LEU A 107 8.00 -19.42 3.18
CA LEU A 107 9.16 -19.00 3.98
C LEU A 107 9.42 -19.96 5.15
N SER A 108 8.41 -20.29 5.95
CA SER A 108 8.53 -21.23 7.07
C SER A 108 9.00 -22.62 6.62
N GLY A 109 8.47 -23.13 5.51
CA GLY A 109 8.94 -24.39 4.95
C GLY A 109 10.40 -24.32 4.48
N THR A 110 10.84 -23.17 3.95
CA THR A 110 12.23 -22.97 3.55
C THR A 110 13.16 -22.92 4.75
N ILE A 111 12.81 -22.14 5.78
CA ILE A 111 13.58 -22.05 7.03
C ILE A 111 13.79 -23.44 7.64
N ALA A 112 12.73 -24.25 7.75
CA ALA A 112 12.82 -25.61 8.29
C ALA A 112 13.74 -26.55 7.50
N ARG A 113 13.80 -26.40 6.16
CA ARG A 113 14.70 -27.20 5.32
C ARG A 113 16.15 -26.74 5.38
N THR A 114 16.39 -25.47 5.73
CA THR A 114 17.72 -24.86 5.80
C THR A 114 18.28 -24.80 7.21
N GLU A 115 17.59 -25.35 8.22
CA GLU A 115 18.11 -25.42 9.58
C GLU A 115 19.46 -26.17 9.56
N PRO A 116 20.54 -25.55 10.08
CA PRO A 116 21.83 -26.20 10.13
C PRO A 116 21.72 -27.47 10.98
N VAL A 117 22.07 -28.62 10.39
CA VAL A 117 22.18 -29.88 11.14
C VAL A 117 23.22 -29.66 12.22
N ASN A 118 22.78 -29.64 13.48
CA ASN A 118 23.66 -29.47 14.61
C ASN A 118 24.61 -30.66 14.67
N PRO A 119 25.93 -30.50 14.46
CA PRO A 119 26.87 -31.61 14.54
C PRO A 119 27.04 -31.95 16.03
N SER A 120 26.15 -32.77 16.56
CA SER A 120 26.29 -33.32 17.90
C SER A 120 27.15 -34.57 17.83
N HIS A 121 28.34 -34.45 18.44
CA HIS A 121 29.35 -35.45 18.81
C HIS A 121 30.38 -35.88 17.76
#